data_AF-A0A936N8E2-F1
#
_entry.id   AF-A0A936N8E2-F1
#
_cell.length_a   1.000
_cell.length_b   1.000
_cell.length_c   1.000
_cell.angle_alpha   90.00
_cell.angle_beta   90.00
_cell.angle_gamma   90.00
#
_symmetry.space_group_name_H-M   'P 1'
#
loop_
_entity.id
_entity.type
_entity.pdbx_description
1 polymer ?
#
loop_
_entity_poly.entity_id
_entity_poly.type
_entity_poly.pdbx_seq_one_letter_code
_entity_poly.pdbx_strand_id
1 'polypeptide(L)'
;MAKGIVVRKPAVGSGSTMGKISVTDGGGSADPTSPPMEIGSTFEFRNPVTANGEDVNVGNLVEFETDANGETVVLSVLDKGTVITNSNEKVDVAAGTNVLINGTVDGKVTVNGGTLVVADGSKILSKIESAVANSTVVVSGSNVAAKIDFSAASSLSVQNCTIEGKVTSDGSLYTTIRNCVIEGSLDVINTNECHCSGNTVEGKTNTPNNKP
;
A
#
# COMPACT_ATOMS: atom_id res chain seq x y z
N MET A 1 -0.47 -1.59 -18.60
CA MET A 1 -0.03 -0.21 -18.27
C MET A 1 0.73 -0.34 -16.98
N ALA A 2 2.02 0.04 -16.97
CA ALA A 2 2.88 -0.20 -15.83
C ALA A 2 2.32 0.64 -14.70
N LYS A 3 1.95 0.00 -13.61
CA LYS A 3 1.35 0.66 -12.47
C LYS A 3 2.35 0.68 -11.34
N GLY A 4 2.21 1.65 -10.47
CA GLY A 4 2.62 1.39 -9.11
C GLY A 4 1.69 2.04 -8.12
N ILE A 5 2.09 1.90 -6.87
CA ILE A 5 1.31 2.28 -5.72
C ILE A 5 2.16 3.16 -4.82
N VAL A 6 1.64 4.31 -4.43
CA VAL A 6 2.31 5.22 -3.49
C VAL A 6 2.43 4.54 -2.13
N VAL A 7 3.66 4.35 -1.66
CA VAL A 7 3.96 3.75 -0.34
C VAL A 7 4.46 4.80 0.66
N ARG A 8 4.82 6.00 0.20
CA ARG A 8 5.11 7.14 1.07
C ARG A 8 4.63 8.43 0.44
N LYS A 9 3.81 9.17 1.19
CA LYS A 9 3.34 10.51 0.80
C LYS A 9 4.54 11.46 0.63
N PRO A 10 4.52 12.32 -0.39
CA PRO A 10 5.57 13.29 -0.54
C PRO A 10 5.49 14.41 0.51
N ALA A 11 6.65 14.84 1.02
CA ALA A 11 6.72 15.97 1.94
C ALA A 11 6.33 17.25 1.19
N VAL A 12 5.34 17.99 1.69
CA VAL A 12 4.88 19.22 1.05
C VAL A 12 5.90 20.33 1.33
N GLY A 13 6.81 20.54 0.38
CA GLY A 13 7.77 21.66 0.34
C GLY A 13 7.60 22.45 -0.95
N SER A 14 7.86 23.76 -0.92
CA SER A 14 7.63 24.67 -2.04
C SER A 14 8.49 24.32 -3.26
N GLY A 15 7.95 23.55 -4.20
CA GLY A 15 8.50 23.38 -5.55
C GLY A 15 8.64 21.95 -6.07
N SER A 16 8.50 20.93 -5.22
CA SER A 16 8.65 19.51 -5.59
C SER A 16 8.04 18.60 -4.52
N THR A 17 7.20 17.64 -4.92
CA THR A 17 6.66 16.64 -4.00
C THR A 17 7.35 15.30 -4.25
N MET A 18 8.33 14.93 -3.41
CA MET A 18 9.08 13.65 -3.51
C MET A 18 8.42 12.50 -2.76
N GLY A 19 7.93 11.48 -3.44
CA GLY A 19 7.25 10.32 -2.85
C GLY A 19 7.96 8.99 -3.15
N LYS A 20 7.44 7.90 -2.57
CA LYS A 20 7.90 6.53 -2.88
C LYS A 20 6.78 5.71 -3.46
N ILE A 21 7.14 4.85 -4.40
CA ILE A 21 6.23 4.01 -5.17
C ILE A 21 6.75 2.58 -5.22
N SER A 22 5.88 1.59 -5.07
CA SER A 22 6.19 0.21 -5.50
C SER A 22 5.56 -0.08 -6.86
N VAL A 23 6.34 -0.58 -7.81
CA VAL A 23 5.87 -0.94 -9.17
C VAL A 23 5.15 -2.28 -9.12
N THR A 24 3.90 -2.34 -9.60
CA THR A 24 3.02 -3.52 -9.46
C THR A 24 2.63 -4.18 -10.79
N ASP A 25 2.80 -3.51 -11.93
CA ASP A 25 2.58 -4.06 -13.28
C ASP A 25 3.62 -3.50 -14.27
N GLY A 26 3.87 -4.19 -15.39
CA GLY A 26 4.76 -3.79 -16.46
C GLY A 26 4.04 -3.17 -17.68
N GLY A 27 4.66 -2.13 -18.26
CA GLY A 27 4.33 -1.53 -19.56
C GLY A 27 3.08 -0.63 -19.67
N GLY A 28 3.21 0.72 -19.64
CA GLY A 28 2.26 1.72 -20.18
C GLY A 28 1.63 2.77 -19.23
N SER A 29 1.05 3.84 -19.84
CA SER A 29 0.89 5.27 -19.45
C SER A 29 -0.01 5.74 -18.31
N ALA A 30 0.32 6.88 -17.64
CA ALA A 30 -0.51 7.62 -16.66
C ALA A 30 -1.17 8.89 -17.12
N ASP A 31 -2.36 9.15 -16.60
CA ASP A 31 -2.94 10.48 -16.48
C ASP A 31 -3.23 10.80 -15.00
N PRO A 32 -2.41 11.62 -14.31
CA PRO A 32 -2.64 11.99 -12.92
C PRO A 32 -3.49 13.27 -12.83
N THR A 33 -4.78 13.20 -13.18
CA THR A 33 -5.69 14.32 -12.95
C THR A 33 -6.49 14.16 -11.66
N SER A 34 -5.84 14.32 -10.49
CA SER A 34 -6.41 14.99 -9.29
C SER A 34 -5.54 14.85 -8.03
N PRO A 35 -5.34 15.95 -7.25
CA PRO A 35 -4.65 15.89 -5.95
C PRO A 35 -5.59 15.50 -4.80
N PRO A 36 -5.08 15.07 -3.62
CA PRO A 36 -3.68 14.84 -3.25
C PRO A 36 -3.27 13.35 -3.32
N MET A 37 -1.98 13.07 -3.61
CA MET A 37 -1.43 11.71 -3.60
C MET A 37 -1.35 11.16 -2.18
N GLU A 38 -2.13 10.13 -1.91
CA GLU A 38 -2.22 9.44 -0.63
C GLU A 38 -1.50 8.09 -0.68
N ILE A 39 -1.14 7.53 0.49
CA ILE A 39 -0.60 6.17 0.53
C ILE A 39 -1.67 5.21 0.01
N GLY A 40 -1.30 4.38 -0.96
CA GLY A 40 -2.16 3.45 -1.68
C GLY A 40 -2.82 4.01 -2.93
N SER A 41 -2.65 5.29 -3.25
CA SER A 41 -3.02 5.80 -4.58
C SER A 41 -2.22 5.08 -5.66
N THR A 42 -2.91 4.61 -6.70
CA THR A 42 -2.29 4.06 -7.89
C THR A 42 -1.91 5.17 -8.84
N PHE A 43 -0.80 4.99 -9.54
CA PHE A 43 -0.42 5.82 -10.67
C PHE A 43 0.09 4.87 -11.77
N GLU A 44 0.01 5.31 -13.02
CA GLU A 44 0.51 4.54 -14.17
C GLU A 44 1.81 5.20 -14.71
N PHE A 45 2.56 4.56 -15.60
CA PHE A 45 3.87 5.08 -16.07
C PHE A 45 3.90 5.30 -17.58
N ARG A 46 4.16 6.52 -18.07
CA ARG A 46 4.07 6.89 -19.51
C ARG A 46 4.98 6.14 -20.50
N ASN A 47 6.12 5.61 -20.08
CA ASN A 47 7.08 4.91 -20.95
C ASN A 47 7.83 3.84 -20.16
N PRO A 48 8.66 2.96 -20.77
CA PRO A 48 9.69 2.24 -20.01
C PRO A 48 10.45 3.28 -19.20
N VAL A 49 10.27 3.23 -17.89
CA VAL A 49 10.87 4.22 -17.01
C VAL A 49 12.28 3.75 -16.78
N THR A 50 13.24 4.47 -17.34
CA THR A 50 14.60 4.39 -16.83
C THR A 50 14.75 5.43 -15.74
N ALA A 51 15.21 5.04 -14.56
CA ALA A 51 15.58 5.98 -13.50
C ALA A 51 17.11 5.96 -13.39
N ASN A 52 17.76 7.08 -13.71
CA ASN A 52 19.22 7.17 -13.80
C ASN A 52 19.87 6.11 -14.71
N GLY A 53 19.21 5.75 -15.80
CA GLY A 53 19.70 4.73 -16.75
C GLY A 53 19.47 3.28 -16.31
N GLU A 54 18.81 3.04 -15.18
CA GLU A 54 18.35 1.71 -14.78
C GLU A 54 16.89 1.47 -15.17
N ASP A 55 16.58 0.31 -15.72
CA ASP A 55 15.21 -0.11 -16.00
C ASP A 55 14.41 -0.26 -14.71
N VAL A 56 13.26 0.42 -14.64
CA VAL A 56 12.27 0.25 -13.58
C VAL A 56 11.43 -0.98 -13.87
N ASN A 57 11.53 -1.97 -12.98
CA ASN A 57 10.88 -3.26 -13.09
C ASN A 57 9.81 -3.45 -12.00
N VAL A 58 8.90 -4.40 -12.22
CA VAL A 58 7.91 -4.83 -11.21
C VAL A 58 8.64 -5.24 -9.91
N GLY A 59 8.11 -4.80 -8.78
CA GLY A 59 8.71 -4.99 -7.45
C GLY A 59 9.74 -3.91 -7.06
N ASN A 60 10.15 -3.04 -7.98
CA ASN A 60 11.04 -1.95 -7.64
C ASN A 60 10.33 -0.93 -6.74
N LEU A 61 11.05 -0.47 -5.73
CA LEU A 61 10.72 0.72 -4.96
C LEU A 61 11.41 1.90 -5.65
N VAL A 62 10.65 2.88 -6.10
CA VAL A 62 11.18 4.04 -6.81
C VAL A 62 10.83 5.33 -6.09
N GLU A 63 11.74 6.30 -6.20
CA GLU A 63 11.48 7.68 -5.83
C GLU A 63 10.94 8.43 -7.04
N PHE A 64 9.94 9.28 -6.80
CA PHE A 64 9.35 10.10 -7.84
C PHE A 64 9.13 11.53 -7.35
N GLU A 65 9.02 12.44 -8.30
CA GLU A 65 8.64 13.82 -8.11
C GLU A 65 7.41 14.12 -8.96
N THR A 66 6.54 15.00 -8.45
CA THR A 66 5.46 15.59 -9.23
C THR A 66 5.71 17.08 -9.42
N ASP A 67 5.68 17.53 -10.67
CA ASP A 67 5.90 18.92 -11.05
C ASP A 67 4.66 19.80 -10.75
N ALA A 68 4.78 21.11 -11.02
CA ALA A 68 3.69 22.08 -10.79
C ALA A 68 2.43 21.83 -11.65
N ASN A 69 2.54 21.03 -12.71
CA ASN A 69 1.44 20.66 -13.60
C ASN A 69 0.81 19.32 -13.23
N GLY A 70 1.32 18.63 -12.20
CA GLY A 70 0.88 17.30 -11.81
C GLY A 70 1.59 16.17 -12.56
N GLU A 71 2.57 16.48 -13.42
CA GLU A 71 3.33 15.46 -14.14
C GLU A 71 4.31 14.76 -13.21
N THR A 72 4.33 13.42 -13.25
CA THR A 72 5.18 12.60 -12.40
C THR A 72 6.43 12.14 -13.15
N VAL A 73 7.60 12.42 -12.56
CA VAL A 73 8.91 11.99 -13.05
C VAL A 73 9.53 11.04 -12.03
N VAL A 74 9.98 9.87 -12.48
CA VAL A 74 10.74 8.96 -11.62
C VAL A 74 12.19 9.42 -11.56
N LEU A 75 12.70 9.57 -10.33
CA LEU A 75 14.03 10.08 -10.06
C LEU A 75 15.06 8.97 -9.93
N SER A 76 14.72 7.89 -9.22
CA SER A 76 15.66 6.80 -8.94
C SER A 76 14.96 5.49 -8.58
N VAL A 77 15.63 4.36 -8.83
CA VAL A 77 15.30 3.07 -8.18
C VAL A 77 16.00 3.05 -6.82
N LEU A 78 15.23 2.92 -5.75
CA LEU A 78 15.73 2.87 -4.38
C LEU A 78 16.00 1.44 -3.91
N ASP A 79 15.17 0.49 -4.33
CA ASP A 79 15.28 -0.93 -3.98
C ASP A 79 14.70 -1.81 -5.09
N LYS A 80 15.28 -3.00 -5.29
CA LYS A 80 14.78 -4.04 -6.18
C LYS A 80 14.05 -5.07 -5.32
N GLY A 81 12.87 -4.67 -4.84
CA GLY A 81 12.09 -5.47 -3.89
C GLY A 81 11.83 -6.90 -4.36
N THR A 82 11.52 -7.77 -3.41
CA THR A 82 11.21 -9.18 -3.71
C THR A 82 9.78 -9.29 -4.24
N VAL A 83 9.61 -9.99 -5.37
CA VAL A 83 8.28 -10.28 -5.94
C VAL A 83 7.87 -11.71 -5.61
N ILE A 84 6.73 -11.87 -4.95
CA ILE A 84 6.14 -13.15 -4.59
C ILE A 84 4.90 -13.35 -5.45
N THR A 85 4.93 -14.36 -6.32
CA THR A 85 3.80 -14.67 -7.21
C THR A 85 2.91 -15.77 -6.63
N ASN A 86 3.48 -16.78 -5.98
CA ASN A 86 2.75 -17.71 -5.13
C ASN A 86 3.64 -18.20 -3.99
N SER A 87 3.07 -18.41 -2.81
CA SER A 87 3.78 -19.00 -1.68
C SER A 87 2.81 -19.72 -0.74
N ASN A 88 3.23 -20.83 -0.16
CA ASN A 88 2.60 -21.48 0.99
C ASN A 88 3.43 -21.30 2.27
N GLU A 89 4.50 -20.52 2.19
CA GLU A 89 5.39 -20.23 3.31
C GLU A 89 5.02 -18.89 3.97
N LYS A 90 5.46 -18.74 5.22
CA LYS A 90 5.43 -17.46 5.90
C LYS A 90 6.24 -16.43 5.11
N VAL A 91 5.70 -15.23 4.97
CA VAL A 91 6.42 -14.08 4.38
C VAL A 91 6.80 -13.11 5.49
N ASP A 92 8.10 -12.87 5.65
CA ASP A 92 8.65 -11.89 6.58
C ASP A 92 9.24 -10.71 5.80
N VAL A 93 8.65 -9.52 5.98
CA VAL A 93 9.15 -8.28 5.38
C VAL A 93 10.02 -7.57 6.40
N ALA A 94 11.33 -7.64 6.21
CA ALA A 94 12.31 -7.08 7.14
C ALA A 94 12.44 -5.55 7.00
N ALA A 95 13.00 -4.90 8.03
CA ALA A 95 13.26 -3.48 8.03
C ALA A 95 14.10 -3.05 6.81
N GLY A 96 13.67 -1.99 6.13
CA GLY A 96 14.36 -1.46 4.96
C GLY A 96 14.21 -2.28 3.67
N THR A 97 13.42 -3.35 3.68
CA THR A 97 13.15 -4.17 2.47
C THR A 97 11.80 -3.81 1.85
N ASN A 98 11.68 -3.95 0.53
CA ASN A 98 10.42 -3.90 -0.20
C ASN A 98 9.99 -5.31 -0.66
N VAL A 99 8.72 -5.67 -0.42
CA VAL A 99 8.12 -6.92 -0.90
C VAL A 99 6.83 -6.61 -1.63
N LEU A 100 6.70 -7.13 -2.84
CA LEU A 100 5.49 -7.12 -3.64
C LEU A 100 4.90 -8.52 -3.70
N ILE A 101 3.65 -8.66 -3.26
CA ILE A 101 2.84 -9.84 -3.53
C ILE A 101 2.01 -9.57 -4.78
N ASN A 102 2.20 -10.40 -5.80
CA ASN A 102 1.48 -10.36 -7.07
C ASN A 102 0.96 -11.78 -7.41
N GLY A 103 0.03 -12.25 -6.57
CA GLY A 103 -0.60 -13.56 -6.68
C GLY A 103 -1.04 -14.12 -5.32
N THR A 104 -0.92 -15.43 -5.08
CA THR A 104 -1.53 -16.07 -3.89
C THR A 104 -0.52 -16.44 -2.80
N VAL A 105 -0.74 -15.98 -1.58
CA VAL A 105 0.03 -16.39 -0.40
C VAL A 105 -0.87 -17.10 0.60
N ASP A 106 -0.63 -18.39 0.79
CA ASP A 106 -1.23 -19.24 1.83
C ASP A 106 -0.29 -19.37 3.04
N GLY A 107 0.17 -18.22 3.50
CA GLY A 107 1.12 -18.10 4.59
C GLY A 107 0.89 -16.81 5.34
N LYS A 108 1.22 -16.81 6.63
CA LYS A 108 1.16 -15.60 7.44
C LYS A 108 2.15 -14.57 6.88
N VAL A 109 1.70 -13.34 6.68
CA VAL A 109 2.56 -12.22 6.30
C VAL A 109 2.84 -11.35 7.52
N THR A 110 4.12 -11.16 7.86
CA THR A 110 4.56 -10.34 8.99
C THR A 110 5.45 -9.20 8.48
N VAL A 111 5.14 -7.96 8.83
CA VAL A 111 5.89 -6.78 8.40
C VAL A 111 6.61 -6.17 9.58
N ASN A 112 7.95 -6.16 9.51
CA ASN A 112 8.85 -5.79 10.59
C ASN A 112 9.67 -4.54 10.23
N GLY A 113 8.99 -3.42 9.94
CA GLY A 113 9.60 -2.13 9.59
C GLY A 113 9.97 -1.96 8.12
N GLY A 114 9.54 -2.88 7.25
CA GLY A 114 9.68 -2.78 5.80
C GLY A 114 8.41 -2.34 5.08
N THR A 115 8.42 -2.44 3.75
CA THR A 115 7.29 -2.11 2.89
C THR A 115 6.71 -3.37 2.27
N LEU A 116 5.43 -3.62 2.50
CA LEU A 116 4.66 -4.64 1.81
C LEU A 116 3.65 -3.98 0.88
N VAL A 117 3.60 -4.45 -0.36
CA VAL A 117 2.52 -4.14 -1.30
C VAL A 117 1.86 -5.43 -1.75
N VAL A 118 0.55 -5.50 -1.65
CA VAL A 118 -0.29 -6.58 -2.18
C VAL A 118 -1.07 -5.99 -3.35
N ALA A 119 -0.71 -6.41 -4.56
CA ALA A 119 -1.24 -5.84 -5.80
C ALA A 119 -2.62 -6.39 -6.15
N ASP A 120 -3.39 -5.62 -6.92
CA ASP A 120 -4.72 -5.99 -7.43
C ASP A 120 -4.79 -7.44 -7.95
N GLY A 121 -5.86 -8.15 -7.58
CA GLY A 121 -6.08 -9.54 -7.95
C GLY A 121 -5.31 -10.56 -7.10
N SER A 122 -4.46 -10.12 -6.18
CA SER A 122 -3.76 -11.00 -5.24
C SER A 122 -4.68 -11.55 -4.15
N LYS A 123 -4.24 -12.65 -3.53
CA LYS A 123 -4.96 -13.30 -2.44
C LYS A 123 -4.02 -13.63 -1.29
N ILE A 124 -4.39 -13.20 -0.08
CA ILE A 124 -3.73 -13.65 1.14
C ILE A 124 -4.72 -14.54 1.87
N LEU A 125 -4.48 -15.85 1.86
CA LEU A 125 -5.41 -16.82 2.46
C LEU A 125 -5.26 -16.90 3.99
N SER A 126 -4.25 -16.21 4.52
CA SER A 126 -3.99 -16.08 5.95
C SER A 126 -4.11 -14.62 6.39
N LYS A 127 -3.41 -14.25 7.46
CA LYS A 127 -3.39 -12.89 8.01
C LYS A 127 -2.16 -12.09 7.58
N ILE A 128 -2.33 -10.77 7.58
CA ILE A 128 -1.25 -9.79 7.49
C ILE A 128 -1.14 -9.12 8.86
N GLU A 129 0.07 -9.00 9.42
CA GLU A 129 0.27 -8.30 10.67
C GLU A 129 1.55 -7.45 10.72
N SER A 130 1.51 -6.41 11.54
CA SER A 130 2.67 -5.66 11.99
C SER A 130 2.45 -5.14 13.40
N ALA A 131 3.49 -5.23 14.23
CA ALA A 131 3.57 -4.55 15.51
C ALA A 131 4.82 -3.68 15.63
N VAL A 132 5.49 -3.43 14.50
CA VAL A 132 6.75 -2.70 14.43
C VAL A 132 6.49 -1.34 13.79
N ALA A 133 7.05 -0.29 14.41
CA ALA A 133 6.98 1.06 13.85
C ALA A 133 7.69 1.15 12.49
N ASN A 134 7.32 2.15 11.68
CA ASN A 134 7.83 2.36 10.33
C ASN A 134 7.51 1.25 9.31
N SER A 135 6.68 0.26 9.67
CA SER A 135 6.09 -0.65 8.69
C SER A 135 5.14 0.12 7.77
N THR A 136 5.21 -0.17 6.47
CA THR A 136 4.26 0.33 5.47
C THR A 136 3.58 -0.85 4.82
N VAL A 137 2.25 -0.88 4.84
CA VAL A 137 1.46 -1.91 4.16
C VAL A 137 0.43 -1.28 3.28
N VAL A 138 0.44 -1.71 2.02
CA VAL A 138 -0.58 -1.36 1.05
C VAL A 138 -1.21 -2.62 0.49
N VAL A 139 -2.53 -2.68 0.54
CA VAL A 139 -3.34 -3.75 -0.04
C VAL A 139 -4.35 -3.12 -0.99
N SER A 140 -4.27 -3.45 -2.26
CA SER A 140 -5.14 -2.90 -3.31
C SER A 140 -5.86 -4.01 -4.04
N GLY A 141 -7.17 -3.86 -4.27
CA GLY A 141 -7.94 -4.71 -5.21
C GLY A 141 -7.84 -6.22 -4.92
N SER A 142 -7.64 -6.60 -3.67
CA SER A 142 -7.22 -7.96 -3.27
C SER A 142 -8.18 -8.59 -2.28
N ASN A 143 -8.06 -9.91 -2.08
CA ASN A 143 -8.76 -10.63 -1.02
C ASN A 143 -7.81 -11.01 0.11
N VAL A 144 -8.25 -10.78 1.36
CA VAL A 144 -7.57 -11.26 2.58
C VAL A 144 -8.55 -12.12 3.39
N ALA A 145 -8.33 -13.43 3.41
CA ALA A 145 -9.28 -14.40 3.95
C ALA A 145 -9.30 -14.49 5.50
N ALA A 146 -8.40 -13.79 6.20
CA ALA A 146 -8.38 -13.80 7.66
C ALA A 146 -8.47 -12.40 8.27
N LYS A 147 -7.33 -11.80 8.61
CA LYS A 147 -7.33 -10.49 9.27
C LYS A 147 -6.13 -9.66 8.86
N ILE A 148 -6.29 -8.34 9.00
CA ILE A 148 -5.22 -7.36 8.93
C ILE A 148 -5.08 -6.76 10.31
N ASP A 149 -3.93 -6.91 10.94
CA ASP A 149 -3.71 -6.51 12.34
C ASP A 149 -2.46 -5.63 12.47
N PHE A 150 -2.68 -4.34 12.61
CA PHE A 150 -1.63 -3.33 12.62
C PHE A 150 -1.60 -2.58 13.95
N SER A 151 -0.42 -2.54 14.53
CA SER A 151 -0.12 -1.75 15.72
C SER A 151 1.23 -1.04 15.58
N ALA A 152 1.40 0.02 16.37
CA ALA A 152 2.53 0.96 16.37
C ALA A 152 2.48 1.99 15.24
N ALA A 153 3.46 2.91 15.25
CA ALA A 153 3.57 4.05 14.32
C ALA A 153 3.91 3.59 12.88
N SER A 154 2.96 2.93 12.24
CA SER A 154 3.01 2.39 10.89
C SER A 154 2.08 3.14 9.94
N SER A 155 2.18 2.84 8.64
CA SER A 155 1.23 3.29 7.63
C SER A 155 0.48 2.09 7.04
N LEU A 156 -0.85 2.14 7.09
CA LEU A 156 -1.73 1.13 6.51
C LEU A 156 -2.62 1.77 5.43
N SER A 157 -2.66 1.18 4.26
CA SER A 157 -3.62 1.53 3.21
C SER A 157 -4.26 0.28 2.64
N VAL A 158 -5.59 0.19 2.71
CA VAL A 158 -6.37 -0.94 2.23
C VAL A 158 -7.51 -0.41 1.37
N GLN A 159 -7.51 -0.75 0.08
CA GLN A 159 -8.42 -0.13 -0.89
C GLN A 159 -9.02 -1.16 -1.82
N ASN A 160 -10.32 -1.07 -2.08
CA ASN A 160 -11.06 -1.94 -3.01
C ASN A 160 -10.87 -3.43 -2.70
N CYS A 161 -10.81 -3.81 -1.42
CA CYS A 161 -10.52 -5.18 -0.99
C CYS A 161 -11.74 -5.88 -0.40
N THR A 162 -11.72 -7.21 -0.43
CA THR A 162 -12.61 -8.05 0.39
C THR A 162 -11.80 -8.68 1.51
N ILE A 163 -12.26 -8.53 2.75
CA ILE A 163 -11.55 -9.00 3.94
C ILE A 163 -12.55 -9.81 4.76
N GLU A 164 -12.32 -11.11 4.86
CA GLU A 164 -13.28 -12.06 5.46
C GLU A 164 -13.30 -11.98 7.00
N GLY A 165 -12.38 -11.23 7.61
CA GLY A 165 -12.36 -11.03 9.05
C GLY A 165 -11.98 -9.62 9.46
N LYS A 166 -11.25 -9.51 10.56
CA LYS A 166 -11.06 -8.23 11.25
C LYS A 166 -9.99 -7.37 10.57
N VAL A 167 -10.24 -6.06 10.48
CA VAL A 167 -9.20 -5.06 10.22
C VAL A 167 -8.97 -4.24 11.48
N THR A 168 -7.74 -4.25 11.99
CA THR A 168 -7.31 -3.45 13.15
C THR A 168 -6.14 -2.57 12.77
N SER A 169 -6.22 -1.30 13.16
CA SER A 169 -5.13 -0.32 13.08
C SER A 169 -5.09 0.49 14.37
N ASP A 170 -4.07 0.27 15.20
CA ASP A 170 -3.88 0.94 16.49
C ASP A 170 -2.54 1.70 16.54
N GLY A 171 -2.57 3.00 16.82
CA GLY A 171 -1.34 3.79 16.98
C GLY A 171 -0.62 4.11 15.67
N SER A 172 -1.29 3.95 14.52
CA SER A 172 -0.71 4.21 13.19
C SER A 172 -0.53 5.70 12.91
N LEU A 173 0.50 6.02 12.14
CA LEU A 173 0.72 7.39 11.64
C LEU A 173 -0.30 7.75 10.57
N TYR A 174 -0.67 6.78 9.74
CA TYR A 174 -1.58 6.96 8.62
C TYR A 174 -2.38 5.69 8.37
N THR A 175 -3.70 5.81 8.30
CA THR A 175 -4.60 4.69 7.98
C THR A 175 -5.64 5.12 6.96
N THR A 176 -5.63 4.48 5.80
CA THR A 176 -6.68 4.62 4.79
C THR A 176 -7.33 3.28 4.56
N ILE A 177 -8.65 3.22 4.69
CA ILE A 177 -9.43 2.02 4.42
C ILE A 177 -10.62 2.45 3.57
N ARG A 178 -10.64 2.09 2.29
CA ARG A 178 -11.64 2.60 1.35
C ARG A 178 -12.26 1.54 0.46
N ASN A 179 -13.54 1.69 0.20
CA ASN A 179 -14.30 0.84 -0.73
C ASN A 179 -14.09 -0.66 -0.47
N CYS A 180 -13.91 -1.04 0.79
CA CYS A 180 -13.69 -2.43 1.17
C CYS A 180 -14.99 -3.09 1.63
N VAL A 181 -15.08 -4.40 1.42
CA VAL A 181 -16.05 -5.27 2.09
C VAL A 181 -15.32 -5.97 3.22
N ILE A 182 -15.79 -5.78 4.45
CA ILE A 182 -15.21 -6.34 5.67
C ILE A 182 -16.29 -7.22 6.33
N GLU A 183 -16.13 -8.53 6.23
CA GLU A 183 -17.08 -9.52 6.79
C GLU A 183 -16.84 -9.75 8.31
N GLY A 184 -15.83 -9.08 8.87
CA GLY A 184 -15.59 -9.00 10.30
C GLY A 184 -15.88 -7.61 10.88
N SER A 185 -14.99 -7.14 11.75
CA SER A 185 -15.07 -5.80 12.35
C SER A 185 -13.95 -4.89 11.85
N LEU A 186 -14.19 -3.59 11.92
CA LEU A 186 -13.23 -2.54 11.59
C LEU A 186 -12.93 -1.71 12.83
N ASP A 187 -11.71 -1.82 13.36
CA ASP A 187 -11.24 -1.03 14.50
C ASP A 187 -10.01 -0.19 14.11
N VAL A 188 -10.20 1.11 13.91
CA VAL A 188 -9.12 2.09 13.72
C VAL A 188 -9.12 3.02 14.92
N ILE A 189 -8.06 2.94 15.73
CA ILE A 189 -7.93 3.68 16.97
C ILE A 189 -6.55 4.31 17.06
N ASN A 190 -6.44 5.40 17.83
CA ASN A 190 -5.18 6.10 18.10
C ASN A 190 -4.35 6.43 16.85
N THR A 191 -5.01 6.64 15.70
CA THR A 191 -4.34 6.91 14.43
C THR A 191 -4.25 8.43 14.21
N ASN A 192 -3.08 8.92 13.79
CA ASN A 192 -2.86 10.36 13.58
C ASN A 192 -3.65 10.92 12.38
N GLU A 193 -3.61 10.23 11.24
CA GLU A 193 -4.37 10.57 10.03
C GLU A 193 -5.19 9.35 9.59
N CYS A 194 -6.53 9.46 9.58
CA CYS A 194 -7.43 8.35 9.32
C CYS A 194 -8.49 8.70 8.26
N HIS A 195 -8.42 8.07 7.10
CA HIS A 195 -9.39 8.21 6.00
C HIS A 195 -10.11 6.88 5.75
N CYS A 196 -11.20 6.65 6.48
CA CYS A 196 -12.07 5.49 6.29
C CYS A 196 -13.37 5.90 5.59
N SER A 197 -13.62 5.42 4.36
CA SER A 197 -14.82 5.80 3.61
C SER A 197 -15.26 4.73 2.60
N GLY A 198 -16.56 4.68 2.29
CA GLY A 198 -17.10 3.74 1.29
C GLY A 198 -17.02 2.26 1.66
N ASN A 199 -16.73 1.93 2.92
CA ASN A 199 -16.61 0.54 3.37
C ASN A 199 -17.98 -0.04 3.74
N THR A 200 -18.18 -1.31 3.39
CA THR A 200 -19.26 -2.14 3.95
C THR A 200 -18.64 -3.02 5.04
N VAL A 201 -19.14 -2.92 6.27
CA VAL A 201 -18.64 -3.70 7.42
C VAL A 201 -19.82 -4.44 8.03
N GLU A 202 -19.74 -5.77 8.10
CA GLU A 202 -20.82 -6.59 8.69
C GLU A 202 -20.84 -6.50 10.22
N GLY A 203 -19.65 -6.46 10.83
CA GLY A 203 -19.48 -6.37 12.27
C GLY A 203 -19.37 -4.93 12.80
N LYS A 204 -18.83 -4.82 14.01
CA LYS A 204 -18.62 -3.52 14.67
C LYS A 204 -17.67 -2.64 13.86
N THR A 205 -18.00 -1.35 13.76
CA THR A 205 -17.09 -0.33 13.26
C THR A 205 -16.73 0.65 14.37
N ASN A 206 -15.44 0.89 14.56
CA ASN A 206 -14.88 1.90 15.44
C ASN A 206 -13.79 2.65 14.68
N THR A 207 -14.09 3.84 14.20
CA THR A 207 -13.14 4.70 13.50
C THR A 207 -13.20 6.12 14.08
N PRO A 208 -12.10 6.89 14.10
CA PRO A 208 -12.06 8.21 14.74
C PRO A 208 -13.00 9.24 14.09
N ASN A 209 -13.46 8.97 12.85
CA ASN A 209 -14.23 9.89 12.02
C ASN A 209 -15.59 9.35 11.53
N ASN A 210 -16.13 8.26 12.09
CA ASN A 210 -17.50 7.84 11.79
C ASN A 210 -18.51 8.82 12.44
N LYS A 211 -18.80 9.93 11.75
CA LYS A 211 -20.15 10.49 11.78
C LYS A 211 -20.99 9.62 10.81
N PRO A 212 -22.17 9.12 11.25
CA PRO A 212 -23.08 8.42 10.36
C PRO A 212 -23.50 9.27 9.16
#